data_AF-A0A923HKA3-F1
#
_entry.id   AF-A0A923HKA3-F1
#
_cell.length_a   1.000
_cell.length_b   1.000
_cell.length_c   1.000
_cell.angle_alpha   90.00
_cell.angle_beta   90.00
_cell.angle_gamma   90.00
#
_symmetry.space_group_name_H-M   'P 1'
#
loop_
_entity.id
_entity.type
_entity.pdbx_description
1 polymer ?
#
loop_
_entity_poly.entity_id
_entity_poly.type
_entity_poly.pdbx_seq_one_letter_code
_entity_poly.pdbx_strand_id
1 'polypeptide(L)'
;MSSSPASIPALLVLPFVGLLCALVLTQSTYAKTVYHCGSSYQDKPCGNSDKEQKAPIANKTPTKENADKPEIDAQCKQRGEDAKRIIWMRGAGATQDRLLVDAEGDYRKQLIKDIYAQQGNASDVRAAIEKECMSAKEKDAGKTANAPTPDAKANSASHAEKNISSTDAVCKQLIDFVAGINSVKLNDTTGTTTAIVRQQKQQLELQIKNLHCR
;
A
#
# COMPACT_ATOMS: atom_id res chain seq x y z
N MET A 1 54.28 20.45 -3.43
CA MET A 1 54.13 19.18 -2.66
C MET A 1 53.20 18.30 -3.47
N SER A 2 53.79 17.33 -4.17
CA SER A 2 53.15 16.50 -5.19
C SER A 2 52.89 15.13 -4.56
N SER A 3 51.63 14.71 -4.53
CA SER A 3 51.21 13.46 -3.88
C SER A 3 50.83 12.44 -4.97
N SER A 4 51.67 11.41 -5.13
CA SER A 4 51.42 10.28 -6.03
C SER A 4 50.33 9.35 -5.47
N PRO A 5 49.44 8.78 -6.31
CA PRO A 5 48.54 7.71 -5.89
C PRO A 5 49.25 6.35 -5.96
N ALA A 6 49.15 5.59 -4.86
CA ALA A 6 49.63 4.22 -4.76
C ALA A 6 48.70 3.25 -5.51
N SER A 7 49.28 2.46 -6.41
CA SER A 7 48.65 1.30 -7.07
C SER A 7 48.39 0.20 -6.06
N ILE A 8 47.14 -0.29 -6.00
CA ILE A 8 46.74 -1.47 -5.23
C ILE A 8 46.64 -2.65 -6.21
N PRO A 9 47.32 -3.79 -5.96
CA PRO A 9 47.29 -4.94 -6.86
C PRO A 9 45.95 -5.68 -6.80
N ALA A 10 45.34 -5.82 -7.97
CA ALA A 10 44.08 -6.50 -8.23
C ALA A 10 44.29 -8.00 -8.45
N LEU A 11 44.49 -8.81 -7.40
CA LEU A 11 44.67 -10.27 -7.58
C LEU A 11 44.19 -11.15 -6.41
N LEU A 12 43.06 -10.86 -5.74
CA LEU A 12 42.48 -11.80 -4.74
C LEU A 12 40.94 -11.70 -4.58
N VAL A 13 40.15 -11.87 -5.65
CA VAL A 13 38.65 -11.80 -5.55
C VAL A 13 37.93 -13.05 -6.09
N LEU A 14 38.63 -14.17 -6.32
CA LEU A 14 38.08 -15.29 -7.09
C LEU A 14 37.70 -16.62 -6.36
N PRO A 15 37.68 -16.78 -5.03
CA PRO A 15 37.06 -17.99 -4.44
C PRO A 15 35.71 -17.77 -3.74
N PHE A 16 35.27 -16.54 -3.47
CA PHE A 16 34.05 -16.32 -2.65
C PHE A 16 32.72 -16.31 -3.42
N VAL A 17 32.73 -16.11 -4.75
CA VAL A 17 31.51 -16.05 -5.56
C VAL A 17 30.90 -17.44 -5.82
N GLY A 18 31.71 -18.51 -5.77
CA GLY A 18 31.24 -19.87 -6.01
C GLY A 18 30.47 -20.49 -4.83
N LEU A 19 30.77 -20.09 -3.60
CA LEU A 19 30.20 -20.73 -2.39
C LEU A 19 28.80 -20.19 -2.03
N LEU A 20 28.45 -18.97 -2.47
CA LEU A 20 27.13 -18.37 -2.17
C LEU A 20 26.00 -18.88 -3.08
N CYS A 21 26.31 -19.42 -4.27
CA CYS A 21 25.28 -19.94 -5.19
C CYS A 21 24.73 -21.33 -4.80
N ALA A 22 25.44 -22.10 -3.97
CA ALA A 22 25.02 -23.45 -3.58
C ALA A 22 24.03 -23.47 -2.40
N LEU A 23 23.84 -22.37 -1.67
CA LEU A 23 23.03 -22.35 -0.44
C LEU A 23 21.55 -21.94 -0.66
N VAL A 24 21.13 -21.62 -1.89
CA VAL A 24 19.79 -21.03 -2.14
C VAL A 24 18.73 -22.06 -2.60
N LEU A 25 19.10 -23.32 -2.82
CA LEU A 25 18.20 -24.31 -3.48
C LEU A 25 17.41 -25.24 -2.54
N THR A 26 17.39 -25.03 -1.23
CA THR A 26 16.66 -25.92 -0.29
C THR A 26 15.69 -25.17 0.62
N GLN A 27 14.82 -24.35 0.05
CA GLN A 27 13.61 -23.92 0.76
C GLN A 27 12.39 -24.64 0.21
N SER A 28 12.29 -25.93 0.53
CA SER A 28 11.03 -26.66 0.45
C SER A 28 10.06 -26.03 1.44
N THR A 29 9.21 -25.15 0.96
CA THR A 29 8.07 -24.63 1.71
C THR A 29 7.08 -25.77 1.90
N TYR A 30 7.25 -26.54 2.96
CA TYR A 30 6.21 -27.45 3.42
C TYR A 30 5.00 -26.59 3.79
N ALA A 31 4.01 -26.56 2.90
CA ALA A 31 2.71 -25.97 3.18
C ALA A 31 2.07 -26.78 4.32
N LYS A 32 2.37 -26.38 5.57
CA LYS A 32 1.79 -26.96 6.77
C LYS A 32 0.31 -26.59 6.76
N THR A 33 -0.55 -27.58 6.52
CA THR A 33 -1.99 -27.43 6.62
C THR A 33 -2.36 -27.25 8.08
N VAL A 34 -2.51 -26.01 8.51
CA VAL A 34 -2.93 -25.69 9.88
C VAL A 34 -4.45 -25.77 9.94
N TYR A 35 -4.98 -26.59 10.85
CA TYR A 35 -6.42 -26.76 11.02
C TYR A 35 -6.94 -25.75 12.05
N HIS A 36 -8.07 -25.11 11.73
CA HIS A 36 -8.70 -24.13 12.61
C HIS A 36 -9.76 -24.83 13.48
N CYS A 37 -9.49 -24.97 14.77
CA CYS A 37 -10.39 -25.62 15.72
C CYS A 37 -10.93 -24.58 16.69
N GLY A 38 -12.07 -23.95 16.38
CA GLY A 38 -12.62 -22.87 17.20
C GLY A 38 -11.76 -21.61 17.16
N SER A 39 -11.22 -21.18 18.30
CA SER A 39 -10.33 -20.00 18.41
C SER A 39 -8.83 -20.33 18.39
N SER A 40 -8.44 -21.60 18.25
CA SER A 40 -7.03 -22.03 18.27
C SER A 40 -6.64 -22.76 16.98
N TYR A 41 -5.40 -22.53 16.54
CA TYR A 41 -4.77 -23.23 15.43
C TYR A 41 -4.06 -24.49 15.94
N GLN A 42 -4.26 -25.63 15.27
CA GLN A 42 -3.61 -26.89 15.62
C GLN A 42 -3.03 -27.58 14.39
N ASP A 43 -1.90 -28.28 14.57
CA ASP A 43 -1.26 -29.10 13.52
C ASP A 43 -1.98 -30.44 13.29
N LYS A 44 -2.95 -30.79 14.15
CA LYS A 44 -3.77 -32.01 14.04
C LYS A 44 -5.21 -31.65 13.67
N PRO A 45 -5.88 -32.45 12.83
CA PRO A 45 -7.30 -32.25 12.53
C PRO A 45 -8.13 -32.30 13.81
N CYS A 46 -9.13 -31.43 13.92
CA CYS A 46 -9.97 -31.34 15.11
C CYS A 46 -10.67 -32.69 15.34
N GLY A 47 -10.47 -33.30 16.52
CA GLY A 47 -10.89 -34.68 16.82
C GLY A 47 -12.40 -34.94 16.90
N ASN A 48 -13.25 -33.99 16.50
CA ASN A 48 -14.71 -34.12 16.53
C ASN A 48 -15.25 -33.99 15.10
N SER A 49 -15.75 -35.09 14.56
CA SER A 49 -16.15 -35.35 13.17
C SER A 49 -17.25 -34.48 12.57
N ASP A 50 -17.74 -33.45 13.27
CA ASP A 50 -19.03 -32.84 12.90
C ASP A 50 -18.97 -31.39 12.43
N LYS A 51 -17.78 -30.77 12.35
CA LYS A 51 -17.64 -29.45 11.72
C LYS A 51 -16.34 -29.36 10.92
N GLU A 52 -16.25 -30.18 9.89
CA GLU A 52 -15.43 -29.88 8.72
C GLU A 52 -16.04 -28.64 8.03
N GLN A 53 -15.90 -27.46 8.64
CA GLN A 53 -16.06 -26.21 7.92
C GLN A 53 -14.86 -26.11 6.97
N LYS A 54 -14.98 -26.81 5.83
CA LYS A 54 -14.32 -26.36 4.60
C LYS A 54 -14.77 -24.92 4.46
N ALA A 55 -13.92 -23.98 4.85
CA ALA A 55 -14.23 -22.57 4.76
C ALA A 55 -14.68 -22.31 3.32
N PRO A 56 -15.97 -22.02 3.05
CA PRO A 56 -16.28 -21.40 1.80
C PRO A 56 -15.48 -20.10 1.80
N ILE A 57 -14.88 -19.79 0.66
CA ILE A 57 -14.41 -18.45 0.33
C ILE A 57 -15.68 -17.57 0.28
N ALA A 58 -16.25 -17.30 1.44
CA ALA A 58 -17.44 -16.52 1.64
C ALA A 58 -16.97 -15.18 2.17
N ASN A 59 -17.06 -14.19 1.28
CA ASN A 59 -17.32 -12.80 1.57
C ASN A 59 -17.09 -12.41 3.02
N LYS A 60 -15.90 -11.84 3.28
CA LYS A 60 -15.56 -11.20 4.54
C LYS A 60 -16.60 -10.12 4.87
N THR A 61 -17.63 -10.48 5.63
CA THR A 61 -18.16 -9.58 6.63
C THR A 61 -17.03 -9.39 7.64
N PRO A 62 -16.59 -8.15 7.91
CA PRO A 62 -15.53 -7.92 8.88
C PRO A 62 -16.04 -8.34 10.27
N THR A 63 -15.55 -9.45 10.77
CA THR A 63 -15.68 -9.85 12.17
C THR A 63 -15.23 -8.69 13.03
N LYS A 64 -16.15 -8.17 13.86
CA LYS A 64 -15.89 -7.22 14.94
C LYS A 64 -14.99 -7.90 15.98
N GLU A 65 -13.71 -7.99 15.70
CA GLU A 65 -12.67 -8.29 16.67
C GLU A 65 -11.96 -6.98 16.97
N ASN A 66 -12.59 -6.12 17.79
CA ASN A 66 -12.02 -4.95 18.49
C ASN A 66 -13.18 -4.26 19.23
N ALA A 67 -13.64 -4.83 20.33
CA ALA A 67 -14.72 -4.25 21.14
C ALA A 67 -14.23 -3.22 22.19
N ASP A 68 -12.92 -2.99 22.30
CA ASP A 68 -12.33 -2.08 23.31
C ASP A 68 -11.34 -1.06 22.72
N LYS A 69 -11.24 -0.96 21.39
CA LYS A 69 -10.41 0.07 20.75
C LYS A 69 -11.30 1.26 20.39
N PRO A 70 -10.94 2.51 20.78
CA PRO A 70 -11.68 3.68 20.34
C PRO A 70 -11.81 3.63 18.81
N GLU A 71 -13.03 3.87 18.32
CA GLU A 71 -13.33 3.84 16.89
C GLU A 71 -12.50 4.92 16.19
N ILE A 72 -11.41 4.51 15.55
CA ILE A 72 -10.53 5.41 14.81
C ILE A 72 -11.30 5.89 13.58
N ASP A 73 -11.43 7.20 13.45
CA ASP A 73 -12.03 7.84 12.29
C ASP A 73 -11.42 7.32 10.97
N ALA A 74 -12.27 7.10 9.96
CA ALA A 74 -11.87 6.51 8.69
C ALA A 74 -10.74 7.28 7.99
N GLN A 75 -10.71 8.61 8.09
CA GLN A 75 -9.65 9.43 7.50
C GLN A 75 -8.33 9.25 8.25
N CYS A 76 -8.37 9.18 9.58
CA CYS A 76 -7.18 8.93 10.40
C CYS A 76 -6.59 7.54 10.14
N LYS A 77 -7.45 6.53 9.98
CA LYS A 77 -7.04 5.18 9.58
C LYS A 77 -6.40 5.19 8.18
N GLN A 78 -6.96 5.90 7.22
CA GLN A 78 -6.37 6.02 5.88
C GLN A 78 -5.00 6.70 5.92
N ARG A 79 -4.85 7.77 6.70
CA ARG A 79 -3.56 8.43 6.92
C ARG A 79 -2.53 7.48 7.53
N GLY A 80 -2.95 6.62 8.45
CA GLY A 80 -2.12 5.57 9.02
C GLY A 80 -1.63 4.53 7.97
N GLU A 81 -2.52 4.07 7.09
CA GLU A 81 -2.14 3.14 6.02
C GLU A 81 -1.23 3.81 4.97
N ASP A 82 -1.43 5.08 4.66
CA ASP A 82 -0.50 5.87 3.85
C ASP A 82 0.89 5.95 4.50
N ALA A 83 0.93 6.17 5.81
CA ALA A 83 2.19 6.25 6.53
C ALA A 83 2.96 4.93 6.47
N LYS A 84 2.26 3.82 6.66
CA LYS A 84 2.83 2.47 6.54
C LYS A 84 3.47 2.24 5.18
N ARG A 85 2.85 2.68 4.08
CA ARG A 85 3.42 2.58 2.72
C ARG A 85 4.71 3.37 2.58
N ILE A 86 4.77 4.60 3.11
CA ILE A 86 5.98 5.44 3.06
C ILE A 86 7.12 4.80 3.85
N ILE A 87 6.84 4.19 5.00
CA ILE A 87 7.87 3.48 5.80
C ILE A 87 8.40 2.26 5.07
N TRP A 88 7.55 1.51 4.37
CA TRP A 88 8.00 0.41 3.53
C TRP A 88 8.93 0.89 2.41
N MET A 89 8.61 2.02 1.77
CA MET A 89 9.51 2.63 0.79
C MET A 89 10.84 3.08 1.42
N ARG A 90 10.80 3.68 2.62
CA ARG A 90 12.01 4.03 3.40
C ARG A 90 12.86 2.80 3.69
N GLY A 91 12.24 1.68 4.09
CA GLY A 91 12.92 0.40 4.33
C GLY A 91 13.52 -0.21 3.04
N ALA A 92 12.93 0.10 1.88
CA ALA A 92 13.47 -0.26 0.58
C ALA A 92 14.56 0.72 0.07
N GLY A 93 14.99 1.70 0.88
CA GLY A 93 16.04 2.65 0.54
C GLY A 93 15.57 3.92 -0.19
N ALA A 94 14.26 4.18 -0.26
CA ALA A 94 13.78 5.48 -0.71
C ALA A 94 14.24 6.57 0.27
N THR A 95 14.70 7.71 -0.26
CA THR A 95 15.07 8.89 0.54
C THR A 95 13.91 9.86 0.66
N GLN A 96 13.95 10.73 1.67
CA GLN A 96 12.93 11.75 1.89
C GLN A 96 12.78 12.67 0.66
N ASP A 97 13.90 13.17 0.13
CA ASP A 97 13.89 14.10 -1.01
C ASP A 97 13.26 13.48 -2.25
N ARG A 98 13.58 12.22 -2.54
CA ARG A 98 12.97 11.50 -3.67
C ARG A 98 11.45 11.41 -3.52
N LEU A 99 10.98 11.04 -2.33
CA LEU A 99 9.54 10.93 -2.07
C LEU A 99 8.84 12.29 -2.09
N LEU A 100 9.53 13.38 -1.70
CA LEU A 100 8.97 14.73 -1.76
C LEU A 100 8.84 15.26 -3.20
N VAL A 101 9.73 14.86 -4.10
CA VAL A 101 9.65 15.17 -5.54
C VAL A 101 8.49 14.41 -6.18
N ASP A 102 8.34 13.12 -5.84
CA ASP A 102 7.29 12.25 -6.40
C ASP A 102 5.89 12.53 -5.81
N ALA A 103 5.80 13.23 -4.68
CA ALA A 103 4.54 13.47 -3.98
C ALA A 103 3.73 14.62 -4.61
N GLU A 104 2.51 14.29 -5.04
CA GLU A 104 1.50 15.27 -5.44
C GLU A 104 0.72 15.77 -4.21
N GLY A 105 0.65 17.10 -4.06
CA GLY A 105 -0.11 17.78 -3.00
C GLY A 105 0.64 17.97 -1.68
N ASP A 106 0.25 19.03 -0.96
CA ASP A 106 0.89 19.43 0.29
C ASP A 106 0.65 18.43 1.42
N TYR A 107 -0.54 17.82 1.45
CA TYR A 107 -0.89 16.78 2.42
C TYR A 107 0.11 15.62 2.42
N ARG A 108 0.46 15.09 1.24
CA ARG A 108 1.36 13.95 1.13
C ARG A 108 2.80 14.34 1.45
N LYS A 109 3.23 15.54 1.05
CA LYS A 109 4.55 16.09 1.40
C LYS A 109 4.71 16.27 2.91
N GLN A 110 3.67 16.76 3.58
CA GLN A 110 3.68 16.90 5.03
C GLN A 110 3.76 15.53 5.71
N LEU A 111 2.93 14.57 5.29
CA LEU A 111 2.97 13.21 5.82
C LEU A 111 4.35 12.55 5.67
N ILE A 112 5.03 12.75 4.53
CA ILE A 112 6.40 12.27 4.33
C ILE A 112 7.35 12.89 5.36
N LYS A 113 7.29 14.21 5.57
CA LYS A 113 8.13 14.89 6.58
C LYS A 113 7.87 14.35 7.99
N ASP A 114 6.61 14.18 8.36
CA ASP A 114 6.21 13.66 9.68
C ASP A 114 6.80 12.26 9.91
N ILE A 115 6.73 11.38 8.91
CA ILE A 115 7.22 10.00 9.00
C ILE A 115 8.75 9.94 9.08
N TYR A 116 9.47 10.82 8.37
CA TYR A 116 10.92 10.87 8.44
C TYR A 116 11.43 11.52 9.73
N ALA A 117 10.62 12.36 10.38
CA ALA A 117 10.91 12.85 11.73
C ALA A 117 10.71 11.77 12.81
N GLN A 118 9.89 10.75 12.54
CA GLN A 118 9.62 9.65 13.48
C GLN A 118 10.55 8.45 13.27
N GLN A 119 11.13 7.97 14.37
CA GLN A 119 11.89 6.72 14.43
C GLN A 119 11.02 5.58 14.95
N GLY A 120 11.20 4.38 14.41
CA GLY A 120 10.49 3.18 14.87
C GLY A 120 9.99 2.28 13.75
N ASN A 121 9.29 1.22 14.14
CA ASN A 121 8.71 0.24 13.23
C ASN A 121 7.44 0.78 12.56
N ALA A 122 7.05 0.17 11.43
CA ALA A 122 5.89 0.62 10.66
C ALA A 122 4.58 0.65 11.47
N SER A 123 4.40 -0.30 12.40
CA SER A 123 3.23 -0.36 13.27
C SER A 123 3.19 0.78 14.29
N ASP A 124 4.34 1.15 14.86
CA ASP A 124 4.44 2.19 15.89
C ASP A 124 4.18 3.57 15.28
N VAL A 125 4.81 3.85 14.14
CA VAL A 125 4.60 5.11 13.41
C VAL A 125 3.15 5.21 12.92
N ARG A 126 2.53 4.11 12.45
CA ARG A 126 1.11 4.13 12.09
C ARG A 126 0.24 4.53 13.28
N ALA A 127 0.46 3.91 14.44
CA ALA A 127 -0.30 4.22 15.65
C ALA A 127 -0.08 5.68 16.11
N ALA A 128 1.16 6.19 16.00
CA ALA A 128 1.49 7.57 16.32
C ALA A 128 0.76 8.56 15.39
N ILE A 129 0.75 8.31 14.09
CA ILE A 129 0.07 9.15 13.09
C ILE A 129 -1.46 9.10 13.26
N GLU A 130 -2.04 7.92 13.53
CA GLU A 130 -3.48 7.77 13.83
C GLU A 130 -3.85 8.58 15.09
N LYS A 131 -3.03 8.49 16.15
CA LYS A 131 -3.22 9.23 17.39
C LYS A 131 -3.12 10.75 17.18
N GLU A 132 -2.13 11.20 16.42
CA GLU A 132 -1.95 12.62 16.10
C GLU A 132 -3.14 13.16 15.29
N CYS A 133 -3.61 12.41 14.30
CA CYS A 133 -4.78 12.77 13.51
C CYS A 133 -6.04 12.93 14.37
N MET A 134 -6.30 11.98 15.28
CA MET A 134 -7.45 12.10 16.19
C MET A 134 -7.31 13.31 17.12
N SER A 135 -6.11 13.55 17.67
CA SER A 135 -5.88 14.72 18.52
C SER A 135 -6.03 16.05 17.77
N ALA A 136 -5.64 16.11 16.50
CA ALA A 136 -5.86 17.29 15.65
C ALA A 136 -7.36 17.53 15.44
N LYS A 137 -8.13 16.48 15.14
CA LYS A 137 -9.59 16.57 14.98
C LYS A 137 -10.28 17.06 16.26
N GLU A 138 -9.88 16.56 17.43
CA GLU A 138 -10.43 17.01 18.71
C GLU A 138 -10.15 18.51 18.96
N LYS A 139 -8.93 18.96 18.63
CA LYS A 139 -8.55 20.39 18.75
C LYS A 139 -9.35 21.27 17.79
N ASP A 140 -9.55 20.82 16.55
CA ASP A 140 -10.31 21.58 15.55
C ASP A 140 -11.81 21.63 15.90
N ALA A 141 -12.37 20.53 16.41
CA ALA A 141 -13.76 20.48 16.90
C ALA A 141 -13.99 21.39 18.12
N GLY A 142 -12.99 21.56 18.99
CA GLY A 142 -13.06 22.49 20.12
C GLY A 142 -12.92 23.96 19.72
N LYS A 143 -12.31 24.25 18.56
CA LYS A 143 -12.05 25.63 18.09
C LYS A 143 -13.24 26.26 17.37
N THR A 144 -14.16 25.46 16.83
CA THR A 144 -15.41 25.92 16.20
C THR A 144 -16.50 26.30 17.22
N ALA A 145 -16.29 26.10 18.52
CA ALA A 145 -17.23 26.50 19.57
C ALA A 145 -17.01 27.93 20.13
N ASN A 146 -15.98 28.66 19.68
CA ASN A 146 -15.66 30.03 20.12
C ASN A 146 -15.27 30.95 18.96
N ALA A 147 -16.06 30.93 17.87
CA ALA A 147 -16.00 31.96 16.85
C ALA A 147 -17.34 32.71 16.82
N PRO A 148 -17.38 34.05 17.05
CA PRO A 148 -18.57 34.83 16.76
C PRO A 148 -18.88 34.75 15.26
N THR A 149 -20.14 34.48 14.95
CA THR A 149 -20.74 34.56 13.62
C THR A 149 -20.23 35.80 12.87
N PRO A 150 -19.54 35.67 11.73
CA PRO A 150 -19.49 36.72 10.74
C PRO A 150 -20.79 36.66 9.95
N ASP A 151 -21.55 37.75 10.06
CA ASP A 151 -22.74 38.01 9.28
C ASP A 151 -22.56 37.68 7.79
N ALA A 152 -23.64 37.13 7.25
CA ALA A 152 -23.85 36.90 5.84
C ALA A 152 -23.54 38.15 5.00
N LYS A 153 -22.58 38.04 4.09
CA LYS A 153 -22.62 38.79 2.83
C LYS A 153 -22.19 37.89 1.67
N ALA A 154 -23.22 37.36 1.02
CA ALA A 154 -23.34 37.06 -0.40
C ALA A 154 -22.04 36.77 -1.15
N ASN A 155 -21.85 35.49 -1.51
CA ASN A 155 -21.57 35.04 -2.87
C ASN A 155 -21.84 33.53 -2.96
N SER A 156 -23.12 33.17 -2.89
CA SER A 156 -23.60 31.83 -3.24
C SER A 156 -23.77 31.76 -4.76
N ALA A 157 -22.68 31.54 -5.47
CA ALA A 157 -22.75 30.94 -6.80
C ALA A 157 -22.78 29.42 -6.62
N SER A 158 -24.00 28.90 -6.70
CA SER A 158 -24.35 27.50 -6.94
C SER A 158 -23.29 26.76 -7.77
N HIS A 159 -22.56 25.84 -7.14
CA HIS A 159 -22.07 24.65 -7.83
C HIS A 159 -22.93 23.48 -7.36
N ALA A 160 -23.97 23.19 -8.16
CA ALA A 160 -24.63 21.90 -8.15
C ALA A 160 -23.56 20.83 -8.40
N GLU A 161 -23.24 20.09 -7.36
CA GLU A 161 -22.30 18.98 -7.36
C GLU A 161 -22.87 17.85 -8.22
N LYS A 162 -22.49 17.86 -9.50
CA LYS A 162 -22.72 16.77 -10.45
C LYS A 162 -21.87 15.58 -9.98
N ASN A 163 -22.46 14.66 -9.21
CA ASN A 163 -21.90 13.33 -8.89
C ASN A 163 -21.87 12.42 -10.15
N ILE A 164 -21.32 12.92 -11.27
CA ILE A 164 -21.16 12.22 -12.55
C ILE A 164 -19.73 12.49 -13.07
N SER A 165 -18.71 12.46 -12.20
CA SER A 165 -17.33 12.71 -12.65
C SER A 165 -16.26 12.01 -11.81
N SER A 166 -16.61 10.92 -11.12
CA SER A 166 -15.60 10.03 -10.53
C SER A 166 -15.41 8.77 -11.38
N THR A 167 -16.49 8.22 -11.94
CA THR A 167 -16.44 7.07 -12.85
C THR A 167 -15.81 7.41 -14.21
N ASP A 168 -16.06 8.58 -14.78
CA ASP A 168 -15.50 8.97 -16.08
C ASP A 168 -13.99 9.21 -16.02
N ALA A 169 -13.50 9.77 -14.90
CA ALA A 169 -12.07 9.96 -14.66
C ALA A 169 -11.35 8.60 -14.51
N VAL A 170 -11.96 7.65 -13.80
CA VAL A 170 -11.45 6.29 -13.65
C VAL A 170 -11.51 5.53 -14.99
N CYS A 171 -12.60 5.66 -15.76
CA CYS A 171 -12.70 5.09 -17.11
C CYS A 171 -11.61 5.62 -18.03
N LYS A 172 -11.36 6.94 -18.02
CA LYS A 172 -10.30 7.55 -18.83
C LYS A 172 -8.91 7.04 -18.44
N GLN A 173 -8.62 6.95 -17.14
CA GLN A 173 -7.33 6.45 -16.66
C GLN A 173 -7.10 4.98 -17.03
N LEU A 174 -8.15 4.14 -16.97
CA LEU A 174 -8.11 2.74 -17.39
C LEU A 174 -7.90 2.58 -18.90
N ILE A 175 -8.57 3.40 -19.71
CA ILE A 175 -8.41 3.39 -21.18
C ILE A 175 -6.99 3.82 -21.57
N ASP A 176 -6.47 4.89 -20.97
CA ASP A 176 -5.11 5.40 -21.22
C ASP A 176 -4.05 4.34 -20.84
N PHE A 177 -4.26 3.59 -19.75
CA PHE A 177 -3.39 2.49 -19.35
C PHE A 177 -3.40 1.33 -20.34
N VAL A 178 -4.59 0.87 -20.79
CA VAL A 178 -4.72 -0.20 -21.79
C VAL A 178 -4.08 0.18 -23.12
N ALA A 179 -4.24 1.44 -23.54
CA ALA A 179 -3.60 1.97 -24.75
C ALA A 179 -2.07 1.93 -24.65
N GLY A 180 -1.50 2.29 -23.48
CA GLY A 180 -0.07 2.24 -23.22
C GLY A 180 0.54 0.84 -23.31
N ILE A 181 -0.18 -0.21 -22.90
CA ILE A 181 0.29 -1.61 -22.99
C ILE A 181 0.51 -2.02 -24.45
N ASN A 182 -0.28 -1.51 -25.41
CA ASN A 182 -0.11 -1.86 -26.84
C ASN A 182 1.16 -1.24 -27.45
N SER A 183 1.74 -0.20 -26.83
CA SER A 183 2.96 0.46 -27.31
C SER A 183 4.25 -0.18 -26.76
N VAL A 184 4.16 -1.13 -25.81
CA VAL A 184 5.33 -1.79 -25.25
C VAL A 184 5.84 -2.84 -26.24
N LYS A 185 6.90 -2.49 -26.97
CA LYS A 185 7.64 -3.42 -27.83
C LYS A 185 8.45 -4.36 -26.94
N LEU A 186 7.86 -5.50 -26.61
CA LEU A 186 8.51 -6.58 -25.85
C LEU A 186 9.62 -7.20 -26.71
N ASN A 187 10.87 -6.95 -26.37
CA ASN A 187 12.00 -7.73 -26.88
C ASN A 187 12.02 -9.05 -26.10
N ASP A 188 11.51 -10.11 -26.72
CA ASP A 188 11.32 -11.44 -26.13
C ASP A 188 12.63 -12.05 -25.61
N THR A 189 12.61 -12.59 -24.39
CA THR A 189 13.57 -13.65 -23.99
C THR A 189 12.92 -14.79 -23.20
N THR A 190 11.66 -14.69 -22.77
CA THR A 190 10.94 -15.81 -22.15
C THR A 190 9.44 -15.70 -22.43
N GLY A 191 8.88 -16.64 -23.21
CA GLY A 191 7.48 -16.64 -23.66
C GLY A 191 6.42 -16.70 -22.55
N THR A 192 6.81 -16.94 -21.30
CA THR A 192 5.95 -16.87 -20.11
C THR A 192 5.46 -15.46 -19.79
N THR A 193 6.27 -14.42 -20.06
CA THR A 193 5.90 -13.02 -19.76
C THR A 193 4.75 -12.55 -20.64
N THR A 194 4.76 -12.95 -21.92
CA THR A 194 3.73 -12.57 -22.90
C THR A 194 2.36 -13.19 -22.57
N ALA A 195 2.33 -14.39 -21.99
CA ALA A 195 1.09 -15.04 -21.56
C ALA A 195 0.42 -14.29 -20.39
N ILE A 196 1.21 -13.88 -19.39
CA ILE A 196 0.72 -13.17 -18.21
C ILE A 196 0.15 -11.79 -18.59
N VAL A 197 0.84 -11.05 -19.48
CA VAL A 197 0.37 -9.74 -19.95
C VAL A 197 -0.94 -9.86 -20.73
N ARG A 198 -1.09 -10.89 -21.59
CA ARG A 198 -2.36 -11.15 -22.28
C ARG A 198 -3.49 -11.49 -21.31
N GLN A 199 -3.23 -12.29 -20.28
CA GLN A 199 -4.22 -12.64 -19.28
C GLN A 199 -4.66 -11.42 -18.46
N GLN A 200 -3.74 -10.56 -18.04
CA GLN A 200 -4.07 -9.30 -17.37
C GLN A 200 -4.88 -8.36 -18.26
N LYS A 201 -4.53 -8.26 -19.56
CA LYS A 201 -5.30 -7.45 -20.52
C LYS A 201 -6.77 -7.91 -20.60
N GLN A 202 -7.01 -9.21 -20.73
CA GLN A 202 -8.38 -9.76 -20.80
C GLN A 202 -9.19 -9.48 -19.52
N GLN A 203 -8.56 -9.60 -18.35
CA GLN A 203 -9.21 -9.26 -17.08
C GLN A 203 -9.59 -7.78 -17.00
N LEU A 204 -8.71 -6.89 -17.47
CA LEU A 204 -8.95 -5.45 -17.45
C LEU A 204 -10.06 -5.04 -18.43
N GLU A 205 -10.10 -5.63 -19.63
CA GLU A 205 -11.19 -5.41 -20.60
C GLU A 205 -12.56 -5.84 -20.05
N LEU A 206 -12.62 -6.92 -19.27
CA LEU A 206 -13.86 -7.34 -18.59
C LEU A 206 -14.30 -6.34 -17.51
N GLN A 207 -13.35 -5.77 -16.77
CA GLN A 207 -13.67 -4.74 -15.78
C GLN A 207 -14.21 -3.47 -16.45
N ILE A 208 -13.61 -3.03 -17.55
CA ILE A 208 -14.06 -1.86 -18.32
C ILE A 208 -15.48 -2.08 -18.85
N LYS A 209 -15.78 -3.28 -19.39
CA LYS A 209 -17.14 -3.63 -19.85
C LYS A 209 -18.18 -3.60 -18.73
N ASN A 210 -17.83 -4.10 -17.54
CA ASN A 210 -18.74 -4.08 -16.39
C ASN A 210 -19.01 -2.67 -15.85
N LEU A 211 -18.02 -1.76 -15.98
CA LEU A 211 -18.13 -0.37 -15.57
C LEU A 211 -18.98 0.49 -16.52
N HIS A 212 -19.49 -0.07 -17.63
CA HIS A 212 -20.25 0.66 -18.66
C HIS A 212 -19.51 1.92 -19.17
N CYS A 213 -18.18 1.90 -19.18
CA CYS A 213 -17.38 2.94 -19.81
C CYS A 213 -17.69 2.91 -21.33
N ARG A 214 -18.43 3.91 -21.82
CA ARG A 214 -18.75 4.08 -23.24
C ARG A 214 -17.79 5.03 -23.92
#